data_AF-A0A5N4DY04-F1
#
_entry.id   AF-A0A5N4DY04-F1
#
_cell.length_a   1.000
_cell.length_b   1.000
_cell.length_c   1.000
_cell.angle_alpha   90.00
_cell.angle_beta   90.00
_cell.angle_gamma   90.00
#
_symmetry.space_group_name_H-M   'P 1'
#
loop_
_entity.id
_entity.type
_entity.pdbx_description
1 polymer ?
#
loop_
_entity_poly.entity_id
_entity_poly.type
_entity_poly.pdbx_seq_one_letter_code
_entity_poly.pdbx_strand_id
1 'polypeptide(L)'
;MGQPALLSSALPSISPTGTLTDGQTLLMIYNLIHLDPRTREGFTLLHLAVNSNTPVDDFHTNDVCSFPNALVTKLLLDCGAEVNAVDNEGNSALHIIVQYNRPISDFLTLHSIIISLVEAGAHTDMTNKQSKIPLDKSTTGVSEILLKTQMKMSLQCLAAQAVRANDINYQDQIPRTPEEFVGFH
;
A
#
# COMPACT_ATOMS: atom_id res chain seq x y z
N MET A 1 32.31 -12.75 -22.45
CA MET A 1 32.14 -13.63 -21.27
C MET A 1 32.34 -12.76 -20.03
N GLY A 2 31.26 -12.18 -19.49
CA GLY A 2 31.31 -11.32 -18.31
C GLY A 2 30.26 -11.81 -17.32
N GLN A 3 30.70 -12.14 -16.11
CA GLN A 3 29.88 -12.64 -15.00
C GLN A 3 28.86 -11.58 -14.52
N PRO A 4 27.64 -11.96 -14.11
CA PRO A 4 26.78 -11.11 -13.31
C PRO A 4 27.07 -11.35 -11.81
N ALA A 5 27.77 -10.40 -11.18
CA ALA A 5 28.20 -10.49 -9.77
C ALA A 5 27.51 -9.47 -8.84
N LEU A 6 26.27 -9.03 -9.13
CA LEU A 6 25.62 -7.95 -8.35
C LEU A 6 24.22 -8.26 -7.80
N LEU A 7 23.79 -9.52 -7.73
CA LEU A 7 22.47 -9.88 -7.17
C LEU A 7 22.51 -10.43 -5.73
N SER A 8 23.68 -10.51 -5.10
CA SER A 8 23.83 -11.19 -3.79
C SER A 8 23.63 -10.30 -2.56
N SER A 9 23.47 -8.98 -2.68
CA SER A 9 23.60 -8.07 -1.52
C SER A 9 22.31 -7.39 -1.05
N ALA A 10 21.14 -7.71 -1.60
CA ALA A 10 19.89 -7.01 -1.27
C ALA A 10 18.71 -7.93 -0.91
N LEU A 11 18.96 -9.19 -0.54
CA LEU A 11 17.91 -10.03 0.05
C LEU A 11 17.87 -9.82 1.56
N PRO A 12 16.72 -9.47 2.16
CA PRO A 12 16.57 -9.39 3.60
C PRO A 12 16.96 -10.73 4.24
N SER A 13 17.73 -10.66 5.32
CA SER A 13 18.20 -11.81 6.09
C SER A 13 17.04 -12.66 6.61
N ILE A 14 16.91 -13.85 6.02
CA ILE A 14 15.92 -14.89 6.32
C ILE A 14 16.09 -15.45 7.74
N SER A 15 15.03 -15.38 8.56
CA SER A 15 14.95 -16.06 9.86
C SER A 15 14.20 -17.39 9.73
N PRO A 16 14.65 -18.48 10.38
CA PRO A 16 14.11 -19.81 10.18
C PRO A 16 12.99 -20.10 11.17
N THR A 17 11.81 -19.51 10.98
CA THR A 17 10.63 -19.89 11.77
C THR A 17 9.39 -19.98 10.89
N GLY A 18 9.17 -21.20 10.37
CA GLY A 18 7.85 -21.82 10.28
C GLY A 18 6.76 -21.08 9.50
N THR A 19 6.91 -20.97 8.18
CA THR A 19 5.88 -21.35 7.18
C THR A 19 6.54 -21.33 5.80
N LEU A 20 6.29 -22.38 5.02
CA LEU A 20 6.93 -22.68 3.73
C LEU A 20 6.52 -21.65 2.67
N THR A 21 7.38 -20.67 2.39
CA THR A 21 7.47 -20.09 1.05
C THR A 21 8.90 -20.29 0.60
N ASP A 22 9.10 -21.20 -0.35
CA ASP A 22 10.43 -21.49 -0.88
C ASP A 22 11.07 -20.18 -1.37
N GLY A 23 12.38 -20.00 -1.17
CA GLY A 23 13.06 -18.76 -1.60
C GLY A 23 12.87 -18.45 -3.09
N GLN A 24 12.57 -19.48 -3.91
CA GLN A 24 12.20 -19.32 -5.31
C GLN A 24 10.83 -18.64 -5.48
N THR A 25 9.84 -18.97 -4.66
CA THR A 25 8.51 -18.34 -4.67
C THR A 25 8.59 -16.87 -4.28
N LEU A 26 9.37 -16.54 -3.25
CA LEU A 26 9.60 -15.14 -2.85
C LEU A 26 10.29 -14.35 -3.97
N LEU A 27 11.28 -14.96 -4.64
CA LEU A 27 11.95 -14.33 -5.78
C LEU A 27 10.99 -14.11 -6.97
N MET A 28 10.08 -15.06 -7.22
CA MET A 28 9.05 -14.89 -8.26
C MET A 28 8.09 -13.74 -7.92
N ILE A 29 7.65 -13.64 -6.67
CA ILE A 29 6.78 -12.56 -6.21
C ILE A 29 7.50 -11.22 -6.29
N TYR A 30 8.76 -11.14 -5.84
CA TYR A 30 9.59 -9.96 -5.95
C TYR A 30 9.72 -9.49 -7.41
N ASN A 31 10.07 -10.40 -8.32
CA ASN A 31 10.17 -10.09 -9.75
C ASN A 31 8.82 -9.63 -10.31
N LEU A 32 7.71 -10.26 -9.91
CA LEU A 32 6.37 -9.86 -10.33
C LEU A 32 6.01 -8.45 -9.86
N ILE A 33 6.35 -8.09 -8.62
CA ILE A 33 6.15 -6.73 -8.09
C ILE A 33 6.94 -5.70 -8.92
N HIS A 34 8.19 -6.03 -9.28
CA HIS A 34 9.06 -5.14 -10.06
C HIS A 34 8.62 -4.98 -11.52
N LEU A 35 7.79 -5.87 -12.05
CA LEU A 35 7.13 -5.69 -13.34
C LEU A 35 6.00 -4.65 -13.31
N ASP A 36 5.63 -4.16 -12.11
CA ASP A 36 4.51 -3.24 -11.85
C ASP A 36 3.25 -3.57 -12.67
N PRO A 37 2.70 -4.80 -12.54
CA PRO A 37 1.49 -5.16 -13.25
C PRO A 37 0.33 -4.32 -12.72
N ARG A 38 -0.33 -3.60 -13.64
CA ARG A 38 -1.50 -2.78 -13.33
C ARG A 38 -2.74 -3.26 -14.08
N THR A 39 -3.90 -3.18 -13.44
CA THR A 39 -5.19 -3.41 -14.10
C THR A 39 -5.56 -2.21 -15.00
N ARG A 40 -6.69 -2.32 -15.72
CA ARG A 40 -7.23 -1.20 -16.51
C ARG A 40 -7.53 0.05 -15.68
N GLU A 41 -7.90 -0.15 -14.42
CA GLU A 41 -8.16 0.93 -13.45
C GLU A 41 -6.88 1.43 -12.76
N GLY A 42 -5.70 0.89 -13.13
CA GLY A 42 -4.42 1.26 -12.54
C GLY A 42 -4.13 0.56 -11.21
N PHE A 43 -4.93 -0.43 -10.80
CA PHE A 43 -4.68 -1.17 -9.56
C PHE A 43 -3.40 -1.99 -9.64
N THR A 44 -2.51 -1.75 -8.68
CA THR A 44 -1.37 -2.63 -8.38
C THR A 44 -1.83 -3.87 -7.61
N LEU A 45 -0.92 -4.84 -7.44
CA LEU A 45 -1.18 -6.04 -6.62
C LEU A 45 -1.62 -5.68 -5.19
N LEU A 46 -1.05 -4.62 -4.61
CA LEU A 46 -1.42 -4.16 -3.27
C LEU A 46 -2.86 -3.65 -3.22
N HIS A 47 -3.30 -2.89 -4.23
CA HIS A 47 -4.70 -2.46 -4.35
C HIS A 47 -5.65 -3.66 -4.42
N LEU A 48 -5.31 -4.68 -5.21
CA LEU A 48 -6.14 -5.88 -5.33
C LEU A 48 -6.22 -6.66 -4.01
N ALA A 49 -5.11 -6.75 -3.27
CA ALA A 49 -5.05 -7.45 -1.99
C ALA A 49 -5.94 -6.82 -0.90
N VAL A 50 -6.16 -5.50 -0.97
CA VAL A 50 -6.98 -4.76 0.01
C VAL A 50 -8.39 -4.42 -0.49
N ASN A 51 -8.70 -4.68 -1.76
CA ASN A 51 -9.99 -4.35 -2.34
C ASN A 51 -10.98 -5.51 -2.17
N SER A 52 -12.10 -5.26 -1.50
CA SER A 52 -13.16 -6.26 -1.33
C SER A 52 -13.93 -6.59 -2.61
N ASN A 53 -13.79 -5.75 -3.64
CA ASN A 53 -14.40 -5.95 -4.95
C ASN A 53 -13.47 -6.68 -5.92
N THR A 54 -12.28 -7.09 -5.49
CA THR A 54 -11.39 -7.92 -6.31
C THR A 54 -12.13 -9.21 -6.68
N PRO A 55 -12.41 -9.46 -7.97
CA PRO A 55 -13.19 -10.62 -8.38
C PRO A 55 -12.38 -11.89 -8.11
N VAL A 56 -13.01 -12.83 -7.42
CA VAL A 56 -12.49 -14.20 -7.23
C VAL A 56 -13.44 -15.11 -7.97
N ASP A 57 -12.93 -16.01 -8.81
CA ASP A 57 -13.78 -16.89 -9.61
C ASP A 57 -14.60 -17.81 -8.69
N ASP A 58 -15.93 -17.75 -8.84
CA ASP A 58 -16.88 -18.38 -7.91
C ASP A 58 -16.85 -19.91 -7.93
N PHE A 59 -16.23 -20.50 -8.95
CA PHE A 59 -16.34 -21.93 -9.23
C PHE A 59 -15.35 -22.81 -8.44
N HIS A 60 -14.17 -22.29 -8.09
CA HIS A 60 -13.10 -23.08 -7.45
C HIS A 60 -12.29 -22.36 -6.36
N THR A 61 -12.43 -21.04 -6.21
CA THR A 61 -11.49 -20.22 -5.39
C THR A 61 -12.12 -19.49 -4.21
N ASN A 62 -13.45 -19.46 -4.07
CA ASN A 62 -14.12 -18.80 -2.94
C ASN A 62 -13.68 -19.36 -1.56
N ASP A 63 -13.39 -20.66 -1.48
CA ASP A 63 -12.92 -21.30 -0.24
C ASP A 63 -11.39 -21.18 -0.04
N VAL A 64 -10.65 -20.70 -1.05
CA VAL A 64 -9.17 -20.67 -1.05
C VAL A 64 -8.63 -19.27 -0.78
N CYS A 65 -9.26 -18.23 -1.33
CA CYS A 65 -8.85 -16.85 -1.10
C CYS A 65 -10.05 -15.89 -1.06
N SER A 66 -10.09 -15.07 -0.03
CA SER A 66 -11.01 -13.94 0.09
C SER A 66 -10.22 -12.65 0.20
N PHE A 67 -10.77 -11.58 -0.38
CA PHE A 67 -10.24 -10.23 -0.27
C PHE A 67 -11.23 -9.34 0.49
N PRO A 68 -10.75 -8.42 1.33
CA PRO A 68 -9.34 -8.08 1.61
C PRO A 68 -8.59 -9.16 2.41
N ASN A 69 -7.29 -9.33 2.15
CA ASN A 69 -6.47 -10.37 2.78
C ASN A 69 -5.22 -9.81 3.47
N ALA A 70 -5.16 -9.92 4.80
CA ALA A 70 -4.05 -9.39 5.58
C ALA A 70 -2.72 -10.10 5.32
N LEU A 71 -2.73 -11.43 5.11
CA LEU A 71 -1.51 -12.21 4.87
C LEU A 71 -0.90 -11.86 3.51
N VAL A 72 -1.72 -11.78 2.46
CA VAL A 72 -1.27 -11.39 1.12
C VAL A 72 -0.75 -9.95 1.13
N THR A 73 -1.46 -9.04 1.80
CA THR A 73 -1.01 -7.65 1.95
C THR A 73 0.37 -7.58 2.59
N LYS A 74 0.56 -8.26 3.72
CA LYS A 74 1.85 -8.29 4.41
C LYS A 74 2.95 -8.89 3.54
N LEU A 75 2.68 -10.02 2.87
CA LEU A 75 3.64 -10.66 1.98
C LEU A 75 4.09 -9.74 0.84
N LEU A 76 3.16 -8.99 0.23
CA LEU A 76 3.48 -8.03 -0.83
C LEU A 76 4.37 -6.90 -0.29
N LEU A 77 4.05 -6.36 0.89
CA LEU A 77 4.86 -5.32 1.55
C LEU A 77 6.26 -5.83 1.91
N ASP A 78 6.35 -7.03 2.49
CA ASP A 78 7.62 -7.68 2.83
C ASP A 78 8.50 -7.94 1.58
N CYS A 79 7.86 -8.13 0.42
CA CYS A 79 8.53 -8.28 -0.88
C CYS A 79 8.84 -6.94 -1.59
N GLY A 80 8.58 -5.80 -0.94
CA GLY A 80 8.90 -4.47 -1.47
C GLY A 80 7.86 -3.89 -2.43
N ALA A 81 6.58 -4.25 -2.28
CA ALA A 81 5.51 -3.56 -2.98
C ALA A 81 5.46 -2.08 -2.59
N GLU A 82 5.33 -1.20 -3.59
CA GLU A 82 5.21 0.24 -3.37
C GLU A 82 3.91 0.57 -2.60
N VAL A 83 4.07 0.97 -1.34
CA VAL A 83 2.96 1.17 -0.40
C VAL A 83 2.10 2.38 -0.76
N ASN A 84 2.72 3.40 -1.35
CA ASN A 84 2.07 4.67 -1.72
C ASN A 84 1.69 4.71 -3.20
N ALA A 85 1.74 3.58 -3.90
CA ALA A 85 1.27 3.50 -5.28
C ALA A 85 -0.21 3.92 -5.34
N VAL A 86 -0.57 4.60 -6.42
CA VAL A 86 -1.93 5.09 -6.67
C VAL A 86 -2.53 4.47 -7.93
N ASP A 87 -3.85 4.28 -7.89
CA ASP A 87 -4.67 3.91 -9.04
C ASP A 87 -4.88 5.08 -10.02
N ASN A 88 -5.68 4.87 -11.07
CA ASN A 88 -6.00 5.92 -12.05
C ASN A 88 -6.78 7.09 -11.45
N GLU A 89 -7.44 6.93 -10.31
CA GLU A 89 -8.19 7.95 -9.59
C GLU A 89 -7.34 8.66 -8.51
N GLY A 90 -6.07 8.29 -8.38
CA GLY A 90 -5.18 8.80 -7.34
C GLY A 90 -5.43 8.18 -5.96
N ASN A 91 -6.23 7.11 -5.86
CA ASN A 91 -6.44 6.40 -4.60
C ASN A 91 -5.25 5.48 -4.35
N SER A 92 -4.72 5.53 -3.13
CA SER A 92 -3.77 4.55 -2.61
C SER A 92 -4.47 3.34 -2.00
N ALA A 93 -3.71 2.31 -1.61
CA ALA A 93 -4.24 1.16 -0.87
C ALA A 93 -5.03 1.57 0.40
N LEU A 94 -4.58 2.62 1.10
CA LEU A 94 -5.30 3.17 2.25
C LEU A 94 -6.66 3.78 1.87
N HIS A 95 -6.76 4.45 0.74
CA HIS A 95 -8.05 4.99 0.25
C HIS A 95 -9.06 3.89 -0.08
N ILE A 96 -8.59 2.72 -0.52
CA ILE A 96 -9.47 1.60 -0.85
C ILE A 96 -9.94 0.88 0.42
N ILE A 97 -9.03 0.47 1.30
CA ILE A 97 -9.36 -0.40 2.43
C ILE A 97 -10.35 0.24 3.42
N VAL A 98 -10.34 1.57 3.54
CA VAL A 98 -11.22 2.32 4.46
C VAL A 98 -12.68 2.36 4.02
N GLN A 99 -12.95 2.08 2.73
CA GLN A 99 -14.30 1.93 2.18
C GLN A 99 -14.89 0.54 2.46
N TYR A 100 -14.12 -0.36 3.09
CA TYR A 100 -14.57 -1.70 3.45
C TYR A 100 -15.72 -1.64 4.46
N ASN A 101 -16.90 -2.13 4.04
CA ASN A 101 -18.15 -2.03 4.80
C ASN A 101 -18.75 -3.40 5.16
N ARG A 102 -17.91 -4.42 5.35
CA ARG A 102 -18.34 -5.77 5.75
C ARG A 102 -18.47 -5.91 7.27
N PRO A 103 -19.19 -6.94 7.76
CA PRO A 103 -19.51 -7.09 9.18
C PRO A 103 -18.30 -7.09 10.11
N ILE A 104 -18.58 -6.76 11.37
CA ILE A 104 -17.63 -6.54 12.48
C ILE A 104 -16.66 -7.71 12.69
N SER A 105 -17.00 -8.93 12.27
CA SER A 105 -16.14 -10.11 12.33
C SER A 105 -14.80 -9.95 11.58
N ASP A 106 -14.75 -9.08 10.57
CA ASP A 106 -13.53 -8.82 9.79
C ASP A 106 -12.76 -7.60 10.31
N PHE A 107 -13.11 -7.08 11.50
CA PHE A 107 -12.39 -5.97 12.12
C PHE A 107 -10.90 -6.27 12.28
N LEU A 108 -10.55 -7.50 12.67
CA LEU A 108 -9.16 -7.90 12.82
C LEU A 108 -8.41 -7.82 11.49
N THR A 109 -9.02 -8.27 10.39
CA THR A 109 -8.43 -8.19 9.05
C THR A 109 -8.21 -6.75 8.63
N LEU A 110 -9.22 -5.89 8.79
CA LEU A 110 -9.13 -4.46 8.50
C LEU A 110 -8.02 -3.79 9.31
N HIS A 111 -8.00 -4.04 10.62
CA HIS A 111 -7.00 -3.51 11.54
C HIS A 111 -5.59 -3.96 11.15
N SER A 112 -5.38 -5.26 10.91
CA SER A 112 -4.08 -5.80 10.51
C SER A 112 -3.58 -5.20 9.19
N ILE A 113 -4.47 -5.00 8.21
CA ILE A 113 -4.10 -4.38 6.93
C ILE A 113 -3.70 -2.92 7.12
N ILE A 114 -4.52 -2.12 7.82
CA ILE A 114 -4.21 -0.70 8.07
C ILE A 114 -2.89 -0.56 8.82
N ILE A 115 -2.65 -1.37 9.87
CA ILE A 115 -1.37 -1.36 10.58
C ILE A 115 -0.23 -1.72 9.64
N SER A 116 -0.35 -2.81 8.87
CA SER A 116 0.73 -3.25 7.98
C SER A 116 1.09 -2.17 6.95
N LEU A 117 0.09 -1.47 6.40
CA LEU A 117 0.30 -0.36 5.48
C LEU A 117 1.03 0.81 6.17
N VAL A 118 0.57 1.22 7.35
CA VAL A 118 1.18 2.34 8.09
C VAL A 118 2.60 2.00 8.54
N GLU A 119 2.84 0.78 9.03
CA GLU A 119 4.17 0.30 9.41
C GLU A 119 5.12 0.22 8.21
N ALA A 120 4.59 -0.10 7.02
CA ALA A 120 5.33 -0.07 5.77
C ALA A 120 5.55 1.36 5.21
N GLY A 121 5.04 2.41 5.86
CA GLY A 121 5.24 3.81 5.48
C GLY A 121 4.14 4.42 4.61
N ALA A 122 2.92 3.88 4.67
CA ALA A 122 1.78 4.45 3.96
C ALA A 122 1.45 5.87 4.46
N HIS A 123 1.33 6.81 3.53
CA HIS A 123 0.92 8.18 3.83
C HIS A 123 -0.60 8.26 4.05
N THR A 124 -0.99 8.71 5.25
CA THR A 124 -2.40 8.83 5.67
C THR A 124 -3.08 10.11 5.19
N ASP A 125 -2.32 10.98 4.53
CA ASP A 125 -2.68 12.34 4.12
C ASP A 125 -2.53 12.57 2.61
N MET A 126 -2.17 11.54 1.83
CA MET A 126 -2.20 11.65 0.38
C MET A 126 -3.59 12.01 -0.10
N THR A 127 -3.67 12.95 -1.04
CA THR A 127 -4.94 13.31 -1.64
C THR A 127 -5.10 12.62 -2.99
N ASN A 128 -6.29 12.06 -3.22
CA ASN A 128 -6.64 11.52 -4.54
C ASN A 128 -7.03 12.65 -5.52
N LYS A 129 -7.42 12.31 -6.75
CA LYS A 129 -7.86 13.31 -7.75
C LYS A 129 -9.11 14.10 -7.34
N GLN A 130 -9.83 13.64 -6.33
CA GLN A 130 -10.99 14.33 -5.74
C GLN A 130 -10.58 15.24 -4.57
N SER A 131 -9.27 15.41 -4.32
CA SER A 131 -8.69 16.13 -3.19
C SER A 131 -9.13 15.58 -1.82
N LYS A 132 -9.44 14.28 -1.77
CA LYS A 132 -9.85 13.58 -0.55
C LYS A 132 -8.71 12.76 -0.01
N ILE A 133 -8.51 12.81 1.30
CA ILE A 133 -7.57 11.90 1.99
C ILE A 133 -8.26 10.55 2.30
N PRO A 134 -7.51 9.49 2.67
CA PRO A 134 -8.11 8.21 3.05
C PRO A 134 -9.19 8.36 4.14
N LEU A 135 -8.97 9.25 5.11
CA LEU A 135 -9.94 9.50 6.17
C LEU A 135 -11.29 9.99 5.61
N ASP A 136 -11.28 10.86 4.60
CA ASP A 136 -12.50 11.40 3.97
C ASP A 136 -13.28 10.34 3.17
N LYS A 137 -12.61 9.26 2.76
CA LYS A 137 -13.24 8.13 2.06
C LYS A 137 -13.71 7.04 3.03
N SER A 138 -13.48 7.20 4.34
CA SER A 138 -13.92 6.21 5.33
C SER A 138 -15.45 6.13 5.38
N THR A 139 -16.00 4.93 5.21
CA THR A 139 -17.45 4.70 5.23
C THR A 139 -17.96 4.29 6.61
N THR A 140 -17.08 3.83 7.51
CA THR A 140 -17.43 3.37 8.85
C THR A 140 -16.63 4.11 9.92
N GLY A 141 -17.26 4.35 11.07
CA GLY A 141 -16.59 4.98 12.21
C GLY A 141 -15.42 4.16 12.77
N VAL A 142 -15.39 2.85 12.49
CA VAL A 142 -14.31 1.96 12.90
C VAL A 142 -13.03 2.24 12.09
N SER A 143 -13.14 2.34 10.76
CA SER A 143 -12.03 2.75 9.88
C SER A 143 -11.50 4.13 10.27
N GLU A 144 -12.41 5.05 10.61
CA GLU A 144 -12.07 6.40 11.06
C GLU A 144 -11.26 6.39 12.35
N ILE A 145 -11.69 5.61 13.37
CA ILE A 145 -10.97 5.48 14.64
C ILE A 145 -9.59 4.85 14.42
N LEU A 146 -9.49 3.80 13.60
CA LEU A 146 -8.23 3.12 13.32
C LEU A 146 -7.23 4.08 12.65
N LEU A 147 -7.66 4.79 11.61
CA LEU A 147 -6.82 5.79 10.95
C LEU A 147 -6.42 6.90 11.92
N LYS A 148 -7.36 7.49 12.66
CA LYS A 148 -7.05 8.57 13.62
C LYS A 148 -6.08 8.14 14.71
N THR A 149 -6.16 6.88 15.15
CA THR A 149 -5.25 6.33 16.16
C THR A 149 -3.85 6.08 15.59
N GLN A 150 -3.77 5.73 14.30
CA GLN A 150 -2.51 5.43 13.60
C GLN A 150 -1.93 6.65 12.84
N MET A 151 -2.63 7.78 12.81
CA MET A 151 -2.17 9.08 12.28
C MET A 151 -1.05 9.65 13.15
N LYS A 152 0.13 9.04 13.12
CA LYS A 152 1.37 9.68 13.54
C LYS A 152 1.97 10.34 12.30
N MET A 153 1.62 11.60 12.10
CA MET A 153 2.14 12.36 10.97
C MET A 153 3.66 12.45 11.06
N SER A 154 4.35 12.03 10.00
CA SER A 154 5.80 12.22 9.94
C SER A 154 6.12 13.71 9.78
N LEU A 155 7.29 14.14 10.22
CA LEU A 155 7.74 15.52 10.02
C LEU A 155 7.80 15.89 8.53
N GLN A 156 8.08 14.92 7.66
CA GLN A 156 8.12 15.11 6.21
C GLN A 156 6.73 15.43 5.65
N CYS A 157 5.71 14.68 6.07
CA CYS A 157 4.31 14.94 5.71
C CYS A 157 3.86 16.33 6.21
N LEU A 158 4.17 16.69 7.46
CA LEU A 158 3.88 18.04 7.99
C LEU A 158 4.56 19.14 7.18
N ALA A 159 5.82 18.93 6.78
CA ALA A 159 6.55 19.88 5.96
C ALA A 159 5.94 20.01 4.55
N ALA A 160 5.59 18.89 3.90
CA ALA A 160 4.93 18.89 2.60
C ALA A 160 3.56 19.60 2.65
N GLN A 161 2.78 19.31 3.69
CA GLN A 161 1.50 19.98 3.92
C GLN A 161 1.67 21.48 4.16
N ALA A 162 2.69 21.89 4.93
CA ALA A 162 2.98 23.32 5.16
C ALA A 162 3.41 24.04 3.88
N VAL A 163 4.19 23.39 3.02
CA VAL A 163 4.60 23.92 1.70
C VAL A 163 3.38 24.19 0.83
N ARG A 164 2.44 23.24 0.76
CA ARG A 164 1.18 23.41 0.02
C ARG A 164 0.24 24.42 0.63
N ALA A 165 0.06 24.39 1.95
CA ALA A 165 -0.87 25.30 2.64
C ALA A 165 -0.47 26.78 2.53
N ASN A 166 0.81 27.06 2.28
CA ASN A 166 1.33 28.42 2.11
C ASN A 166 1.63 28.76 0.64
N ASP A 167 1.20 27.93 -0.32
CA ASP A 167 1.44 28.11 -1.77
C ASP A 167 2.91 28.43 -2.09
N ILE A 168 3.85 27.79 -1.39
CA ILE A 168 5.27 28.02 -1.57
C ILE A 168 5.67 27.43 -2.93
N ASN A 169 6.30 28.22 -3.81
CA ASN A 169 6.78 27.70 -5.08
C ASN A 169 8.01 26.80 -4.87
N TYR A 170 7.82 25.49 -4.98
CA TYR A 170 8.87 24.47 -4.78
C TYR A 170 9.37 23.83 -6.07
N GLN A 171 8.72 24.09 -7.22
CA GLN A 171 9.09 23.50 -8.51
C GLN A 171 10.51 23.92 -8.92
N ASP A 172 11.34 22.96 -9.31
CA ASP A 172 12.76 23.11 -9.65
C ASP A 172 13.67 23.70 -8.55
N GLN A 173 13.17 23.93 -7.32
CA GLN A 173 13.95 24.46 -6.20
C GLN A 173 14.50 23.38 -5.25
N ILE A 174 13.89 22.20 -5.29
CA ILE A 174 14.27 21.04 -4.47
C ILE A 174 14.57 19.85 -5.39
N PRO A 175 15.32 18.83 -4.91
CA PRO A 175 15.55 17.62 -5.70
C PRO A 175 14.23 16.94 -6.11
N ARG A 176 14.22 16.19 -7.22
CA ARG A 176 13.00 15.55 -7.76
C ARG A 176 12.27 14.65 -6.75
N THR A 177 13.00 13.98 -5.88
CA THR A 177 12.43 13.05 -4.88
C THR A 177 11.51 13.75 -3.86
N PRO A 178 11.92 14.83 -3.16
CA PRO A 178 11.00 15.60 -2.31
C PRO A 178 9.99 16.44 -3.11
N GLU A 179 10.26 16.79 -4.38
CA GLU A 179 9.27 17.45 -5.24
C GLU A 179 8.07 16.54 -5.54
N GLU A 180 8.32 15.30 -5.96
CA GLU A 180 7.30 14.27 -6.14
C GLU A 180 6.56 14.00 -4.82
N PHE A 181 7.30 13.95 -3.69
CA PHE A 181 6.75 13.78 -2.35
C PHE A 181 5.74 14.87 -1.98
N VAL A 182 6.09 16.15 -2.19
CA VAL A 182 5.17 17.28 -1.92
C VAL A 182 3.96 17.23 -2.86
N GLY A 183 4.13 16.75 -4.09
CA GLY A 183 3.04 16.59 -5.05
C GLY A 183 1.96 15.59 -4.66
N PHE A 184 2.25 14.62 -3.79
CA PHE A 184 1.25 13.64 -3.30
C PHE A 184 0.33 14.19 -2.20
N HIS A 185 0.73 15.29 -1.56
CA HIS A 185 -0.05 15.92 -0.50
C HIS A 185 -1.05 16.85 -1.15
#